data_AF-A0A2T2Z4A5-F1
#
_entry.id   AF-A0A2T2Z4A5-F1
#
_cell.length_a   1.000
_cell.length_b   1.000
_cell.length_c   1.000
_cell.angle_alpha   90.00
_cell.angle_beta   90.00
_cell.angle_gamma   90.00
#
_symmetry.space_group_name_H-M   'P 1'
#
loop_
_entity.id
_entity.type
_entity.pdbx_description
1 polymer ?
#
loop_
_entity_poly.entity_id
_entity_poly.type
_entity_poly.pdbx_seq_one_letter_code
_entity_poly.pdbx_strand_id
1 'polypeptide(L)'
;MTNVLSPDLQNIPAVSKYHDFLRGCVLGRLVGGCHPADARRLCAAACARWSPTSSRPGAALSIPTSIRGKSRFEAKVRTYLAEHPDQIAVQKLRRNGQITTADIASLENIFVAEGFGTAEDVEQAKSEHAGQLGLFVRAIAGLDEEAAIAAFDKFQEGRILCANQLDFIKLLIKVITKNGIVDVGALYDSPFSSIAPRGPEELFSDEDLDAMQEVLTRLRATAIPLDAQTA
;
A
#
# COMPACT_ATOMS: atom_id res chain seq x y z
N MET A 1 20.47 32.98 19.76
CA MET A 1 19.35 32.41 18.98
C MET A 1 19.91 31.25 18.16
N THR A 2 20.04 30.11 18.82
CA THR A 2 20.69 28.91 18.31
C THR A 2 19.65 27.99 17.68
N ASN A 3 19.90 27.66 16.41
CA ASN A 3 19.22 26.66 15.63
C ASN A 3 19.54 25.28 16.22
N VAL A 4 18.52 24.51 16.62
CA VAL A 4 18.66 23.11 17.05
C VAL A 4 17.76 22.28 16.13
N LEU A 5 18.31 21.93 14.97
CA LEU A 5 17.81 20.85 14.13
C LEU A 5 18.36 19.54 14.71
N SER A 6 17.46 18.62 15.06
CA SER A 6 17.79 17.28 15.58
C SER A 6 18.61 16.46 14.56
N PRO A 7 19.69 15.76 14.98
CA PRO A 7 20.60 15.05 14.07
C PRO A 7 20.20 13.60 13.71
N ASP A 8 18.99 13.13 14.03
CA ASP A 8 18.66 11.69 13.96
C ASP A 8 18.07 11.16 12.64
N LEU A 9 18.17 11.90 11.53
CA LEU A 9 17.73 11.42 10.20
C LEU A 9 18.85 10.91 9.29
N GLN A 10 20.09 10.82 9.78
CA GLN A 10 21.24 10.38 8.96
C GLN A 10 21.62 8.90 9.12
N ASN A 11 20.88 8.09 9.88
CA ASN A 11 21.26 6.68 10.11
C ASN A 11 20.08 5.70 10.01
N ILE A 12 19.32 5.78 8.91
CA ILE A 12 18.31 4.76 8.56
C ILE A 12 18.97 3.74 7.60
N PRO A 13 19.25 2.49 8.03
CA PRO A 13 19.99 1.50 7.23
C PRO A 13 19.26 1.01 5.96
N ALA A 14 18.00 1.40 5.74
CA ALA A 14 17.21 1.02 4.58
C ALA A 14 17.51 1.86 3.31
N VAL A 15 17.92 3.13 3.46
CA VAL A 15 18.20 4.02 2.30
C VAL A 15 19.53 3.66 1.64
N SER A 16 20.50 3.15 2.41
CA SER A 16 21.82 2.78 1.89
C SER A 16 21.77 1.63 0.88
N LYS A 17 20.91 0.62 1.11
CA LYS A 17 20.80 -0.54 0.21
C LYS A 17 20.18 -0.19 -1.14
N TYR A 18 19.21 0.73 -1.15
CA TYR A 18 18.55 1.19 -2.38
C TYR A 18 19.51 2.00 -3.27
N HIS A 19 20.38 2.80 -2.65
CA HIS A 19 21.39 3.59 -3.37
C HIS A 19 22.53 2.72 -3.93
N ASP A 20 22.89 1.62 -3.26
CA ASP A 20 23.88 0.66 -3.76
C ASP A 20 23.35 -0.20 -4.92
N PHE A 21 22.05 -0.56 -4.90
CA PHE A 21 21.40 -1.23 -6.03
C PHE A 21 21.35 -0.33 -7.29
N LEU A 22 21.02 0.95 -7.12
CA LEU A 22 21.05 1.93 -8.20
C LEU A 22 22.48 2.19 -8.73
N ARG A 23 23.51 2.15 -7.88
CA ARG A 23 24.92 2.23 -8.31
C ARG A 23 25.39 0.97 -9.05
N GLY A 24 24.86 -0.21 -8.74
CA GLY A 24 25.17 -1.47 -9.42
C GLY A 24 24.74 -1.48 -10.90
N CYS A 25 23.56 -0.93 -11.20
CA CYS A 25 23.04 -0.82 -12.58
C CYS A 25 23.86 0.14 -13.46
N VAL A 26 24.45 1.19 -12.87
CA VAL A 26 25.28 2.18 -13.59
C VAL A 26 26.68 1.62 -13.92
N LEU A 27 27.17 0.63 -13.17
CA LEU A 27 28.52 0.08 -13.30
C LEU A 27 28.64 -1.19 -14.15
N GLY A 28 27.55 -1.64 -14.79
CA GLY A 28 27.59 -2.69 -15.83
C GLY A 28 28.18 -4.03 -15.38
N ARG A 29 27.95 -4.43 -14.12
CA ARG A 29 28.59 -5.61 -13.50
C ARG A 29 27.60 -6.70 -13.08
N LEU A 30 26.48 -6.83 -13.79
CA LEU A 30 25.61 -8.01 -13.72
C LEU A 30 25.49 -8.59 -15.12
N VAL A 31 26.33 -9.58 -15.40
CA VAL A 31 26.32 -10.38 -16.62
C VAL A 31 25.30 -11.49 -16.41
N GLY A 32 24.24 -11.49 -17.22
CA GLY A 32 23.29 -12.60 -17.29
C GLY A 32 21.98 -12.25 -17.96
N GLY A 33 21.95 -12.24 -19.30
CA GLY A 33 20.71 -12.54 -20.04
C GLY A 33 20.10 -11.47 -20.96
N CYS A 34 20.65 -10.26 -21.07
CA CYS A 34 20.14 -9.28 -22.06
C CYS A 34 21.12 -9.09 -23.22
N HIS A 35 20.62 -9.24 -24.45
CA HIS A 35 21.38 -9.08 -25.68
C HIS A 35 21.93 -7.63 -25.81
N PRO A 36 23.22 -7.43 -26.14
CA PRO A 36 23.90 -6.14 -25.99
C PRO A 36 23.51 -5.04 -27.00
N ALA A 37 22.58 -5.30 -27.93
CA ALA A 37 22.11 -4.32 -28.92
C ALA A 37 20.90 -3.49 -28.46
N ASP A 38 20.10 -3.96 -27.50
CA ASP A 38 18.86 -3.28 -27.06
C ASP A 38 19.03 -2.36 -25.85
N ALA A 39 20.10 -2.56 -25.07
CA ALA A 39 20.34 -1.81 -23.83
C ALA A 39 20.60 -0.30 -24.04
N ARG A 40 21.16 0.10 -25.20
CA ARG A 40 21.50 1.51 -25.48
C ARG A 40 20.32 2.33 -25.99
N ARG A 41 19.30 1.73 -26.61
CA ARG A 41 18.11 2.44 -27.08
C ARG A 41 17.08 2.63 -25.96
N LEU A 42 16.99 1.69 -25.03
CA LEU A 42 16.01 1.74 -23.93
C LEU A 42 16.43 2.68 -22.79
N CYS A 43 17.72 2.75 -22.45
CA CYS A 43 18.20 3.70 -21.42
C CYS A 43 18.05 5.18 -21.84
N ALA A 44 18.28 5.51 -23.12
CA ALA A 44 18.06 6.86 -23.63
C ALA A 44 16.58 7.26 -23.65
N ALA A 45 15.67 6.30 -23.93
CA ALA A 45 14.23 6.52 -23.91
C ALA A 45 13.65 6.65 -22.50
N ALA A 46 14.19 5.92 -21.52
CA ALA A 46 13.78 6.01 -20.11
C ALA A 46 14.25 7.33 -19.44
N CYS A 47 15.47 7.80 -19.74
CA CYS A 47 15.97 9.07 -19.23
C CYS A 47 15.21 10.29 -19.82
N ALA A 48 14.80 10.25 -21.09
CA ALA A 48 14.06 11.35 -21.71
C ALA A 48 12.61 11.49 -21.19
N ARG A 49 12.02 10.42 -20.64
CA ARG A 49 10.64 10.44 -20.12
C ARG A 49 10.52 10.98 -18.70
N TRP A 50 11.62 11.01 -17.94
CA TRP A 50 11.65 11.59 -16.59
C TRP A 50 12.17 13.03 -16.65
N SER A 51 11.33 13.94 -17.15
CA SER A 51 11.52 15.39 -16.98
C SER A 51 10.67 15.86 -15.78
N PRO A 52 11.25 16.48 -14.75
CA PRO A 52 10.51 16.96 -13.59
C PRO A 52 9.94 18.37 -13.84
N THR A 53 9.27 18.61 -14.96
CA THR A 53 8.49 19.85 -15.18
C THR A 53 7.44 19.65 -16.25
N SER A 54 6.24 19.23 -15.85
CA SER A 54 5.01 19.60 -16.54
C SER A 54 3.88 19.75 -15.53
N SER A 55 3.99 20.78 -14.71
CA SER A 55 2.81 21.40 -14.10
C SER A 55 2.00 22.05 -15.21
N ARG A 56 0.96 21.37 -15.68
CA ARG A 56 -0.19 22.03 -16.30
C ARG A 56 -1.32 22.05 -15.27
N PRO A 57 -1.73 23.22 -14.75
CA PRO A 57 -2.97 23.33 -14.00
C PRO A 57 -4.15 23.32 -14.98
N GLY A 58 -5.19 22.55 -14.64
CA GLY A 58 -6.48 22.63 -15.33
C GLY A 58 -6.79 21.50 -16.32
N ALA A 59 -6.92 20.28 -15.80
CA ALA A 59 -7.88 19.33 -16.34
C ALA A 59 -8.61 18.73 -15.13
N ALA A 60 -9.75 19.32 -14.80
CA ALA A 60 -10.69 18.72 -13.88
C ALA A 60 -11.08 17.38 -14.49
N LEU A 61 -10.48 16.30 -14.00
CA LEU A 61 -11.06 14.98 -14.15
C LEU A 61 -12.43 15.09 -13.47
N SER A 62 -13.48 15.25 -14.29
CA SER A 62 -14.84 14.87 -13.92
C SER A 62 -14.80 13.36 -13.72
N ILE A 63 -14.27 12.95 -12.56
CA ILE A 63 -14.41 11.61 -12.03
C ILE A 63 -15.92 11.40 -11.98
N PRO A 64 -16.50 10.43 -12.71
CA PRO A 64 -17.91 10.15 -12.61
C PRO A 64 -18.21 9.87 -11.14
N THR A 65 -18.90 10.81 -10.51
CA THR A 65 -19.37 10.73 -9.14
C THR A 65 -20.49 9.71 -9.08
N SER A 66 -20.13 8.43 -9.14
CA SER A 66 -21.08 7.33 -8.96
C SER A 66 -20.40 6.06 -8.43
N ILE A 67 -19.64 6.21 -7.35
CA ILE A 67 -19.65 5.28 -6.19
C ILE A 67 -19.62 6.16 -4.94
N ARG A 68 -20.72 6.90 -4.72
CA ARG A 68 -20.91 7.75 -3.53
C ARG A 68 -22.09 7.21 -2.72
N GLY A 69 -21.87 6.00 -2.21
CA GLY A 69 -22.58 5.46 -1.06
C GLY A 69 -21.62 5.24 0.10
N LYS A 70 -20.66 6.15 0.34
CA LYS A 70 -19.92 6.16 1.60
C LYS A 70 -20.89 6.61 2.66
N SER A 71 -21.25 5.73 3.57
CA SER A 71 -22.15 6.03 4.68
C SER A 71 -21.68 7.32 5.39
N ARG A 72 -22.59 8.15 5.90
CA ARG A 72 -22.20 9.33 6.73
C ARG A 72 -21.26 8.89 7.86
N PHE A 73 -21.44 7.66 8.33
CA PHE A 73 -20.56 6.95 9.24
C PHE A 73 -19.11 6.84 8.72
N GLU A 74 -18.86 6.24 7.56
CA GLU A 74 -17.51 6.14 6.96
C GLU A 74 -16.80 7.49 6.85
N ALA A 75 -17.54 8.53 6.44
CA ALA A 75 -16.97 9.87 6.30
C ALA A 75 -16.50 10.42 7.65
N LYS A 76 -17.29 10.24 8.71
CA LYS A 76 -16.93 10.66 10.07
C LYS A 76 -15.78 9.83 10.64
N VAL A 77 -15.82 8.51 10.46
CA VAL A 77 -14.74 7.60 10.87
C VAL A 77 -13.43 8.00 10.19
N ARG A 78 -13.44 8.31 8.90
CA ARG A 78 -12.26 8.78 8.18
C ARG A 78 -11.67 10.06 8.78
N THR A 79 -12.52 11.04 9.08
CA THR A 79 -12.08 12.30 9.70
C THR A 79 -11.49 12.04 11.08
N TYR A 80 -12.16 11.25 11.90
CA TYR A 80 -11.67 10.89 13.23
C TYR A 80 -10.28 10.24 13.20
N LEU A 81 -10.09 9.26 12.31
CA LEU A 81 -8.81 8.57 12.14
C LEU A 81 -7.69 9.49 11.64
N ALA A 82 -8.04 10.51 10.86
CA ALA A 82 -7.08 11.51 10.39
C ALA A 82 -6.71 12.52 11.49
N GLU A 83 -7.64 12.85 12.38
CA GLU A 83 -7.44 13.78 13.50
C GLU A 83 -6.75 13.14 14.70
N HIS A 84 -6.81 11.82 14.84
CA HIS A 84 -6.24 11.07 15.98
C HIS A 84 -5.17 10.05 15.54
N PRO A 85 -4.06 10.49 14.89
CA PRO A 85 -2.97 9.59 14.50
C PRO A 85 -2.19 9.03 15.70
N ASP A 86 -2.39 9.60 16.89
CA ASP A 86 -1.66 9.27 18.12
C ASP A 86 -2.23 8.01 18.81
N GLN A 87 -3.45 7.62 18.44
CA GLN A 87 -4.13 6.49 19.06
C GLN A 87 -3.44 5.18 18.67
N ILE A 88 -3.12 4.35 19.68
CA ILE A 88 -2.35 3.10 19.49
C ILE A 88 -3.02 2.17 18.46
N ALA A 89 -4.35 2.03 18.51
CA ALA A 89 -5.10 1.21 17.56
C ALA A 89 -4.95 1.70 16.11
N VAL A 90 -5.01 3.03 15.89
CA VAL A 90 -4.86 3.65 14.57
C VAL A 90 -3.43 3.50 14.06
N GLN A 91 -2.44 3.69 14.94
CA GLN A 91 -1.03 3.49 14.59
C GLN A 91 -0.74 2.05 14.18
N LYS A 92 -1.28 1.07 14.92
CA LYS A 92 -1.16 -0.35 14.57
C LYS A 92 -1.77 -0.62 13.19
N LEU A 93 -2.99 -0.16 12.93
CA LEU A 93 -3.63 -0.37 11.63
C LEU A 93 -2.86 0.26 10.46
N ARG A 94 -2.37 1.50 10.63
CA ARG A 94 -1.61 2.20 9.59
C ARG A 94 -0.22 1.61 9.36
N ARG A 95 0.48 1.19 10.42
CA ARG A 95 1.85 0.65 10.34
C ARG A 95 1.90 -0.86 10.09
N ASN A 96 0.81 -1.46 9.63
CA ASN A 96 0.72 -2.91 9.43
C ASN A 96 1.01 -3.73 10.70
N GLY A 97 0.71 -3.17 11.87
CA GLY A 97 0.84 -3.82 13.17
C GLY A 97 -0.35 -4.72 13.46
N GLN A 98 -0.10 -5.81 14.18
CA GLN A 98 -1.13 -6.73 14.63
C GLN A 98 -2.11 -6.01 15.58
N ILE A 99 -3.40 -6.06 15.26
CA ILE A 99 -4.44 -5.52 16.14
C ILE A 99 -4.91 -6.56 17.17
N THR A 100 -5.37 -6.09 18.32
CA THR A 100 -5.97 -6.93 19.39
C THR A 100 -7.46 -6.70 19.51
N THR A 101 -8.17 -7.64 20.14
CA THR A 101 -9.62 -7.51 20.40
C THR A 101 -9.94 -6.26 21.25
N ALA A 102 -9.09 -5.94 22.22
CA ALA A 102 -9.23 -4.74 23.06
C ALA A 102 -9.09 -3.43 22.25
N ASP A 103 -8.17 -3.39 21.27
CA ASP A 103 -8.01 -2.23 20.38
C ASP A 103 -9.29 -2.01 19.55
N ILE A 104 -9.90 -3.08 19.04
CA ILE A 104 -11.16 -3.02 18.27
C ILE A 104 -12.32 -2.55 19.14
N ALA A 105 -12.48 -3.14 20.33
CA ALA A 105 -13.54 -2.74 21.27
C ALA A 105 -13.42 -1.27 21.69
N SER A 106 -12.19 -0.77 21.84
CA SER A 106 -11.96 0.65 22.12
C SER A 106 -12.43 1.54 20.96
N LEU A 107 -12.18 1.15 19.71
CA LEU A 107 -12.63 1.91 18.54
C LEU A 107 -14.16 1.89 18.41
N GLU A 108 -14.81 0.74 18.65
CA GLU A 108 -16.27 0.62 18.68
C GLU A 108 -16.91 1.57 19.68
N ASN A 109 -16.39 1.58 20.91
CA ASN A 109 -16.89 2.46 21.96
C ASN A 109 -16.76 3.94 21.59
N ILE A 110 -15.65 4.33 20.97
CA ILE A 110 -15.44 5.71 20.52
C ILE A 110 -16.42 6.08 19.42
N PHE A 111 -16.62 5.21 18.42
CA PHE A 111 -17.52 5.50 17.31
C PHE A 111 -18.97 5.70 17.76
N VAL A 112 -19.41 4.94 18.76
CA VAL A 112 -20.73 5.09 19.38
C VAL A 112 -20.79 6.32 20.29
N ALA A 113 -19.77 6.55 21.12
CA ALA A 113 -19.72 7.67 22.06
C ALA A 113 -19.70 9.04 21.36
N GLU A 114 -18.95 9.16 20.27
CA GLU A 114 -18.86 10.37 19.45
C GLU A 114 -20.07 10.52 18.48
N GLY A 115 -20.97 9.55 18.44
CA GLY A 115 -22.16 9.58 17.58
C GLY A 115 -21.82 9.56 16.09
N PHE A 116 -20.77 8.82 15.70
CA PHE A 116 -20.42 8.66 14.30
C PHE A 116 -21.45 7.81 13.54
N GLY A 117 -21.99 6.79 14.21
CA GLY A 117 -23.03 5.89 13.69
C GLY A 117 -23.77 5.18 14.83
N THR A 118 -24.81 4.43 14.47
CA THR A 118 -25.52 3.54 15.40
C THR A 118 -24.79 2.19 15.54
N ALA A 119 -25.20 1.36 16.50
CA ALA A 119 -24.71 -0.01 16.58
C ALA A 119 -24.99 -0.80 15.28
N GLU A 120 -26.09 -0.49 14.59
CA GLU A 120 -26.44 -1.11 13.31
C GLU A 120 -25.46 -0.71 12.19
N ASP A 121 -25.02 0.55 12.13
CA ASP A 121 -24.01 1.00 11.16
C ASP A 121 -22.67 0.25 11.37
N VAL A 122 -22.31 0.00 12.63
CA VAL A 122 -21.10 -0.76 12.98
C VAL A 122 -21.22 -2.23 12.58
N GLU A 123 -22.37 -2.86 12.83
CA GLU A 123 -22.62 -4.25 12.42
C GLU A 123 -22.72 -4.42 10.91
N GLN A 124 -23.27 -3.44 10.20
CA GLN A 124 -23.25 -3.40 8.74
C GLN A 124 -21.80 -3.31 8.22
N ALA A 125 -21.00 -2.40 8.78
CA ALA A 125 -19.59 -2.25 8.41
C ALA A 125 -18.78 -3.54 8.68
N LYS A 126 -19.06 -4.25 9.78
CA LYS A 126 -18.47 -5.58 10.03
C LYS A 126 -18.88 -6.58 8.96
N SER A 127 -20.18 -6.65 8.63
CA SER A 127 -20.72 -7.62 7.65
C SER A 127 -20.13 -7.44 6.25
N GLU A 128 -19.89 -6.20 5.83
CA GLU A 128 -19.24 -5.89 4.54
C GLU A 128 -17.76 -6.31 4.50
N HIS A 129 -17.12 -6.42 5.68
CA HIS A 129 -15.70 -6.72 5.82
C HIS A 129 -15.45 -8.04 6.57
N ALA A 130 -16.09 -9.13 6.09
CA ALA A 130 -15.92 -10.49 6.60
C ALA A 130 -16.17 -10.65 8.12
N GLY A 131 -17.09 -9.85 8.67
CA GLY A 131 -17.46 -9.85 10.09
C GLY A 131 -16.49 -9.09 10.99
N GLN A 132 -15.52 -8.35 10.44
CA GLN A 132 -14.45 -7.75 11.23
C GLN A 132 -14.31 -6.25 11.04
N LEU A 133 -14.42 -5.51 12.13
CA LEU A 133 -14.30 -4.06 12.10
C LEU A 133 -12.87 -3.59 11.78
N GLY A 134 -11.84 -4.34 12.16
CA GLY A 134 -10.45 -3.99 11.87
C GLY A 134 -10.16 -3.87 10.37
N LEU A 135 -10.79 -4.73 9.56
CA LEU A 135 -10.68 -4.69 8.10
C LEU A 135 -11.37 -3.45 7.52
N PHE A 136 -12.54 -3.07 8.06
CA PHE A 136 -13.24 -1.84 7.69
C PHE A 136 -12.42 -0.60 8.02
N VAL A 137 -11.93 -0.49 9.25
CA VAL A 137 -11.14 0.67 9.68
C VAL A 137 -9.87 0.80 8.85
N ARG A 138 -9.21 -0.32 8.53
CA ARG A 138 -8.04 -0.31 7.63
C ARG A 138 -8.39 0.10 6.21
N ALA A 139 -9.55 -0.33 5.69
CA ALA A 139 -10.02 0.08 4.38
C ALA A 139 -10.23 1.61 4.26
N ILE A 140 -10.59 2.25 5.37
CA ILE A 140 -10.81 3.70 5.44
C ILE A 140 -9.52 4.47 5.73
N ALA A 141 -8.73 3.99 6.69
CA ALA A 141 -7.49 4.63 7.14
C ALA A 141 -6.39 4.58 6.08
N GLY A 142 -6.40 3.52 5.25
CA GLY A 142 -5.29 3.20 4.37
C GLY A 142 -4.14 2.52 5.12
N LEU A 143 -3.06 2.27 4.39
CA LEU A 143 -1.80 1.76 4.94
C LEU A 143 -0.74 2.84 4.83
N ASP A 144 0.22 2.85 5.74
CA ASP A 144 1.39 3.69 5.60
C ASP A 144 2.27 3.21 4.43
N GLU A 145 2.81 4.15 3.65
CA GLU A 145 3.61 3.82 2.47
C GLU A 145 4.88 3.05 2.86
N GLU A 146 5.52 3.42 3.97
CA GLU A 146 6.72 2.73 4.46
C GLU A 146 6.39 1.30 4.90
N ALA A 147 5.25 1.11 5.57
CA ALA A 147 4.79 -0.21 5.99
C ALA A 147 4.41 -1.10 4.78
N ALA A 148 3.82 -0.50 3.74
CA ALA A 148 3.53 -1.18 2.49
C ALA A 148 4.82 -1.63 1.78
N ILE A 149 5.80 -0.73 1.64
CA ILE A 149 7.11 -1.05 1.05
C ILE A 149 7.79 -2.17 1.84
N ALA A 150 7.86 -2.05 3.17
CA ALA A 150 8.49 -3.06 4.03
C ALA A 150 7.83 -4.45 3.91
N ALA A 151 6.51 -4.52 3.66
CA ALA A 151 5.84 -5.79 3.42
C ALA A 151 6.26 -6.45 2.09
N PHE A 152 6.56 -5.65 1.07
CA PHE A 152 7.04 -6.11 -0.24
C PHE A 152 8.57 -6.24 -0.31
N ASP A 153 9.33 -5.81 0.69
CA ASP A 153 10.78 -6.01 0.73
C ASP A 153 11.13 -7.50 0.74
N LYS A 154 10.44 -8.30 1.55
CA LYS A 154 10.60 -9.77 1.56
C LYS A 154 10.27 -10.42 0.22
N PHE A 155 9.35 -9.84 -0.55
CA PHE A 155 9.04 -10.31 -1.89
C PHE A 155 10.17 -9.95 -2.87
N GLN A 156 10.83 -8.81 -2.71
CA GLN A 156 11.92 -8.39 -3.58
C GLN A 156 13.27 -9.03 -3.21
N GLU A 157 13.41 -9.55 -1.98
CA GLU A 157 14.62 -10.23 -1.52
C GLU A 157 14.99 -11.41 -2.42
N GLY A 158 16.20 -11.35 -2.99
CA GLY A 158 16.74 -12.40 -3.86
C GLY A 158 16.23 -12.42 -5.29
N ARG A 159 15.36 -11.47 -5.69
CA ARG A 159 14.79 -11.39 -7.04
C ARG A 159 15.40 -10.24 -7.84
N ILE A 160 15.55 -10.46 -9.15
CA ILE A 160 15.92 -9.41 -10.12
C ILE A 160 14.66 -9.08 -10.92
N LEU A 161 14.04 -7.95 -10.62
CA LEU A 161 12.81 -7.52 -11.28
C LEU A 161 13.10 -6.64 -12.49
N CYS A 162 12.31 -6.82 -13.55
CA CYS A 162 12.33 -5.95 -14.73
C CYS A 162 11.56 -4.64 -14.46
N ALA A 163 11.73 -3.65 -15.34
CA ALA A 163 11.10 -2.34 -15.18
C ALA A 163 9.57 -2.42 -15.06
N ASN A 164 8.91 -3.25 -15.88
CA ASN A 164 7.46 -3.42 -15.86
C ASN A 164 6.98 -4.09 -14.56
N GLN A 165 7.70 -5.10 -14.06
CA GLN A 165 7.40 -5.75 -12.77
C GLN A 165 7.56 -4.75 -11.61
N LEU A 166 8.60 -3.93 -11.62
CA LEU A 166 8.82 -2.91 -10.60
C LEU A 166 7.71 -1.84 -10.62
N ASP A 167 7.29 -1.40 -11.80
CA ASP A 167 6.20 -0.45 -11.95
C ASP A 167 4.86 -1.03 -11.50
N PHE A 168 4.63 -2.34 -11.73
CA PHE A 168 3.48 -3.06 -11.20
C PHE A 168 3.48 -3.07 -9.66
N ILE A 169 4.59 -3.42 -9.03
CA ILE A 169 4.70 -3.45 -7.55
C ILE A 169 4.52 -2.05 -6.97
N LYS A 170 5.11 -1.01 -7.58
CA LYS A 170 4.91 0.38 -7.13
C LYS A 170 3.44 0.81 -7.24
N LEU A 171 2.75 0.41 -8.30
CA LEU A 171 1.32 0.66 -8.43
C LEU A 171 0.53 -0.07 -7.34
N LEU A 172 0.87 -1.33 -7.07
CA LEU A 172 0.25 -2.13 -6.03
C LEU A 172 0.42 -1.49 -4.64
N ILE A 173 1.65 -1.09 -4.30
CA ILE A 173 1.95 -0.37 -3.06
C ILE A 173 1.10 0.91 -2.94
N LYS A 174 0.96 1.70 -4.02
CA LYS A 174 0.12 2.90 -4.02
C LYS A 174 -1.36 2.60 -3.79
N VAL A 175 -1.87 1.53 -4.38
CA VAL A 175 -3.28 1.11 -4.19
C VAL A 175 -3.49 0.64 -2.76
N ILE A 176 -2.58 -0.18 -2.21
CA ILE A 176 -2.63 -0.65 -0.81
C ILE A 176 -2.52 0.52 0.17
N THR A 177 -1.66 1.50 -0.10
CA THR A 177 -1.51 2.70 0.74
C THR A 177 -2.84 3.47 0.83
N LYS A 178 -3.58 3.58 -0.29
CA LYS A 178 -4.85 4.32 -0.35
C LYS A 178 -6.05 3.54 0.19
N ASN A 179 -6.13 2.26 -0.14
CA ASN A 179 -7.29 1.41 0.14
C ASN A 179 -7.09 0.54 1.38
N GLY A 180 -5.88 0.47 1.93
CA GLY A 180 -5.50 -0.31 3.12
C GLY A 180 -5.41 -1.83 2.91
N ILE A 181 -6.27 -2.36 2.04
CA ILE A 181 -6.40 -3.77 1.69
C ILE A 181 -6.63 -3.86 0.19
N VAL A 182 -6.05 -4.87 -0.45
CA VAL A 182 -6.26 -5.20 -1.86
C VAL A 182 -6.52 -6.68 -1.95
N ASP A 183 -7.56 -7.06 -2.68
CA ASP A 183 -7.85 -8.45 -3.00
C ASP A 183 -7.11 -8.88 -4.27
N VAL A 184 -6.83 -10.17 -4.40
CA VAL A 184 -6.13 -10.73 -5.57
C VAL A 184 -6.92 -10.46 -6.86
N GLY A 185 -8.26 -10.52 -6.80
CA GLY A 185 -9.11 -10.21 -7.96
C GLY A 185 -8.90 -8.80 -8.52
N ALA A 186 -8.58 -7.83 -7.66
CA ALA A 186 -8.37 -6.44 -8.07
C ALA A 186 -7.11 -6.26 -8.95
N LEU A 187 -6.19 -7.23 -8.97
CA LEU A 187 -5.00 -7.21 -9.83
C LEU A 187 -5.34 -7.37 -11.33
N TYR A 188 -6.54 -7.88 -11.65
CA TYR A 188 -7.04 -8.00 -13.01
C TYR A 188 -7.81 -6.76 -13.49
N ASP A 189 -8.11 -5.83 -12.57
CA ASP A 189 -8.85 -4.61 -12.86
C ASP A 189 -7.93 -3.42 -13.15
N SER A 190 -8.52 -2.33 -13.68
CA SER A 190 -7.82 -1.04 -13.77
C SER A 190 -7.53 -0.51 -12.36
N PRO A 191 -6.32 -0.02 -12.06
CA PRO A 191 -5.26 0.44 -12.96
C PRO A 191 -4.21 -0.60 -13.38
N PHE A 192 -4.26 -1.83 -12.85
CA PHE A 192 -3.23 -2.86 -13.07
C PHE A 192 -3.24 -3.40 -14.49
N SER A 193 -4.43 -3.52 -15.09
CA SER A 193 -4.62 -3.91 -16.49
C SER A 193 -3.94 -2.98 -17.51
N SER A 194 -3.52 -1.77 -17.11
CA SER A 194 -2.75 -0.87 -17.97
C SER A 194 -1.29 -1.31 -18.16
N ILE A 195 -0.73 -2.04 -17.18
CA ILE A 195 0.65 -2.56 -17.21
C ILE A 195 0.65 -4.01 -17.69
N ALA A 196 -0.35 -4.78 -17.28
CA ALA A 196 -0.51 -6.18 -17.64
C ALA A 196 -1.92 -6.44 -18.23
N PRO A 197 -2.12 -6.19 -19.54
CA PRO A 197 -3.44 -6.28 -20.18
C PRO A 197 -4.05 -7.68 -20.14
N ARG A 198 -3.23 -8.74 -20.06
CA ARG A 198 -3.68 -10.13 -19.94
C ARG A 198 -3.71 -10.64 -18.50
N GLY A 199 -3.42 -9.79 -17.53
CA GLY A 199 -3.36 -10.15 -16.10
C GLY A 199 -1.92 -10.28 -15.58
N PRO A 200 -1.76 -10.40 -14.26
CA PRO A 200 -0.46 -10.37 -13.60
C PRO A 200 0.46 -11.54 -13.98
N GLU A 201 -0.10 -12.65 -14.50
CA GLU A 201 0.60 -13.80 -15.07
C GLU A 201 1.46 -13.45 -16.30
N GLU A 202 1.20 -12.32 -16.98
CA GLU A 202 2.05 -11.86 -18.07
C GLU A 202 3.43 -11.37 -17.57
N LEU A 203 3.48 -10.91 -16.31
CA LEU A 203 4.67 -10.31 -15.72
C LEU A 203 5.34 -11.21 -14.69
N PHE A 204 4.60 -12.07 -14.01
CA PHE A 204 5.08 -12.86 -12.89
C PHE A 204 4.84 -14.35 -13.14
N SER A 205 5.76 -15.18 -12.64
CA SER A 205 5.57 -16.63 -12.62
C SER A 205 4.51 -17.03 -11.59
N ASP A 206 3.95 -18.23 -11.70
CA ASP A 206 2.99 -18.75 -10.71
C ASP A 206 3.57 -18.71 -9.28
N GLU A 207 4.84 -19.06 -9.12
CA GLU A 207 5.56 -19.00 -7.83
C GLU A 207 5.64 -17.56 -7.27
N ASP A 208 5.81 -16.56 -8.14
CA ASP A 208 5.82 -15.16 -7.75
C ASP A 208 4.42 -14.65 -7.41
N LEU A 209 3.39 -15.11 -8.12
CA LEU A 209 2.00 -14.77 -7.81
C LEU A 209 1.58 -15.37 -6.46
N ASP A 210 1.96 -16.61 -6.17
CA ASP A 210 1.74 -17.25 -4.88
C ASP A 210 2.43 -16.47 -3.75
N ALA A 211 3.70 -16.09 -3.94
CA ALA A 211 4.43 -15.28 -2.97
C ALA A 211 3.79 -13.89 -2.77
N MET A 212 3.26 -13.28 -3.83
CA MET A 212 2.54 -12.01 -3.76
C MET A 212 1.21 -12.17 -3.00
N GLN A 213 0.47 -13.23 -3.28
CA GLN A 213 -0.76 -13.56 -2.56
C GLN A 213 -0.49 -13.79 -1.07
N GLU A 214 0.63 -14.44 -0.72
CA GLU A 214 1.04 -14.63 0.67
C GLU A 214 1.28 -13.29 1.38
N VAL A 215 1.92 -12.32 0.71
CA VAL A 215 2.11 -10.96 1.24
C VAL A 215 0.77 -10.27 1.45
N LEU A 216 -0.14 -10.30 0.48
CA LEU A 216 -1.47 -9.69 0.59
C LEU A 216 -2.29 -10.34 1.72
N THR A 217 -2.19 -11.66 1.86
CA THR A 217 -2.86 -12.43 2.92
C THR A 217 -2.33 -12.04 4.29
N ARG A 218 -1.01 -11.89 4.42
CA ARG A 218 -0.37 -11.42 5.66
C ARG A 218 -0.80 -10.00 6.02
N LEU A 219 -0.83 -9.09 5.03
CA LEU A 219 -1.31 -7.72 5.23
C LEU A 219 -2.76 -7.72 5.75
N ARG A 220 -3.63 -8.55 5.16
CA ARG A 220 -5.01 -8.71 5.61
C ARG A 220 -5.08 -9.29 7.03
N ALA A 221 -4.30 -10.31 7.34
CA ALA A 221 -4.29 -10.98 8.64
C ALA A 221 -3.90 -10.05 9.80
N THR A 222 -3.01 -9.08 9.60
CA THR A 222 -2.64 -8.13 10.67
C THR A 222 -3.81 -7.24 11.14
N ALA A 223 -4.81 -7.03 10.29
CA ALA A 223 -6.02 -6.29 10.61
C ALA A 223 -7.13 -7.15 11.26
N ILE A 224 -6.89 -8.46 11.37
CA ILE A 224 -7.72 -9.41 12.10
C ILE A 224 -7.18 -9.51 13.52
N PRO A 225 -7.99 -9.34 14.57
CA PRO A 225 -7.48 -9.42 15.94
C PRO A 225 -6.84 -10.79 16.22
N LEU A 226 -5.66 -10.78 16.84
CA LEU A 226 -4.83 -11.99 17.02
C LEU A 226 -5.59 -13.11 17.74
N ASP A 227 -6.37 -12.76 18.76
CA ASP A 227 -7.15 -13.69 19.57
C ASP A 227 -8.29 -14.36 18.78
N ALA A 228 -8.75 -13.73 17.69
CA ALA A 228 -9.77 -14.27 16.79
C ALA A 228 -9.21 -15.16 15.68
N GLN A 229 -7.89 -15.20 15.48
CA GLN A 229 -7.24 -16.10 14.53
C GLN A 229 -7.04 -17.51 15.11
N THR A 230 -7.11 -17.63 16.44
CA THR A 230 -6.90 -18.87 17.21
C THR A 230 -8.19 -19.53 17.71
N ALA A 231 -9.36 -18.97 17.37
CA ALA A 231 -10.67 -19.42 17.81
C ALA A 231 -11.34 -20.35 16.80
#